data_AF-A0A944W7C2-F1
#
_entry.id   AF-A0A944W7C2-F1
#
_cell.length_a   1.000
_cell.length_b   1.000
_cell.length_c   1.000
_cell.angle_alpha   90.00
_cell.angle_beta   90.00
_cell.angle_gamma   90.00
#
_symmetry.space_group_name_H-M   'P 1'
#
loop_
_entity.id
_entity.type
_entity.pdbx_description
1 polymer ?
#
loop_
_entity_poly.entity_id
_entity_poly.type
_entity_poly.pdbx_seq_one_letter_code
_entity_poly.pdbx_strand_id
1 'polypeptide(L)'
;MPFDPIIKPAISEMAVKPNLVDRDEATKGFEWTDMYSELDWLPDGGLNKAYEAIDRHVDHGHGDKVAMIWAGKNGEEEIYTFSDMKAQTNKWANVATELGLERGDRVFIFMDRLPELYFAFFGTLKAG
;
A
#
# COMPACT_ATOMS: atom_id res chain seq x y z
N MET A 1 -3.85 41.41 -0.87
CA MET A 1 -2.72 41.52 0.07
C MET A 1 -1.54 40.82 -0.56
N PRO A 2 -0.33 41.40 -0.60
CA PRO A 2 0.87 40.65 -0.98
C PRO A 2 1.19 39.62 0.12
N PHE A 3 1.60 38.42 -0.26
CA PHE A 3 2.09 37.39 0.65
C PHE A 3 3.60 37.25 0.47
N ASP A 4 4.30 36.95 1.55
CA ASP A 4 5.72 36.62 1.48
C ASP A 4 5.89 35.21 0.92
N PRO A 5 6.64 35.01 -0.18
CA PRO A 5 6.87 33.68 -0.73
C PRO A 5 7.65 32.82 0.24
N ILE A 6 7.22 31.57 0.45
CA ILE A 6 8.01 30.57 1.17
C ILE A 6 9.19 30.17 0.27
N ILE A 7 10.39 30.62 0.61
CA ILE A 7 11.63 30.21 -0.06
C ILE A 7 12.05 28.87 0.51
N LYS A 8 12.13 27.84 -0.34
CA LYS A 8 12.64 26.53 0.03
C LYS A 8 14.17 26.54 -0.03
N PRO A 9 14.86 25.93 0.96
CA PRO A 9 16.32 25.79 0.91
C PRO A 9 16.73 24.91 -0.28
N ALA A 10 18.02 24.94 -0.65
CA ALA A 10 18.52 24.05 -1.69
C ALA A 10 18.34 22.57 -1.27
N ILE A 11 18.18 21.66 -2.23
CA ILE A 11 18.02 20.22 -1.92
C ILE A 11 19.19 19.68 -1.07
N SER A 12 20.40 20.19 -1.29
CA SER A 12 21.60 19.86 -0.50
C SER A 12 21.51 20.27 0.97
N GLU A 13 20.64 21.23 1.29
CA GLU A 13 20.44 21.80 2.63
C GLU A 13 19.18 21.25 3.31
N MET A 14 18.37 20.45 2.61
CA MET A 14 17.18 19.83 3.18
C MET A 14 17.56 18.66 4.09
N ALA A 15 16.98 18.63 5.30
CA ALA A 15 17.17 17.52 6.25
C ALA A 15 16.67 16.18 5.69
N VAL A 16 15.59 16.21 4.90
CA VAL A 16 15.07 15.06 4.16
C VAL A 16 15.19 15.36 2.68
N LYS A 17 15.96 14.53 1.97
CA LYS A 17 16.10 14.67 0.52
C LYS A 17 14.79 14.25 -0.16
N PRO A 18 14.30 15.01 -1.16
CA PRO A 18 13.14 14.60 -1.93
C PRO A 18 13.48 13.39 -2.79
N ASN A 19 12.50 12.50 -2.99
CA ASN A 19 12.64 11.35 -3.88
C ASN A 19 12.76 11.77 -5.36
N LEU A 20 12.21 12.95 -5.72
CA LEU A 20 12.31 13.54 -7.05
C LEU A 20 13.20 14.78 -6.99
N VAL A 21 14.45 14.64 -7.43
CA VAL A 21 15.46 15.71 -7.39
C VAL A 21 15.44 16.54 -8.68
N ASP A 22 15.40 15.87 -9.83
CA ASP A 22 15.29 16.48 -11.16
C ASP A 22 14.20 15.73 -11.92
N ARG A 23 13.14 16.44 -12.29
CA ARG A 23 12.00 15.85 -13.00
C ARG A 23 12.37 15.50 -14.45
N ASP A 24 13.07 16.39 -15.13
CA ASP A 24 13.33 16.23 -16.56
C ASP A 24 14.26 15.03 -16.75
N GLU A 25 15.27 14.88 -15.88
CA GLU A 25 16.12 13.69 -15.88
C GLU A 25 15.37 12.44 -15.43
N ALA A 26 14.54 12.50 -14.37
CA ALA A 26 13.78 11.32 -13.91
C ALA A 26 12.76 10.79 -14.93
N THR A 27 12.30 11.65 -15.85
CA THR A 27 11.36 11.24 -16.92
C THR A 27 12.07 10.86 -18.23
N LYS A 28 13.36 11.15 -18.35
CA LYS A 28 14.11 10.91 -19.56
C LYS A 28 14.36 9.43 -19.75
N GLY A 29 13.81 8.87 -20.83
CA GLY A 29 13.97 7.45 -21.15
C GLY A 29 13.13 6.51 -20.29
N PHE A 30 12.13 7.04 -19.57
CA PHE A 30 11.13 6.23 -18.87
C PHE A 30 10.27 5.45 -19.86
N GLU A 31 10.19 4.12 -19.68
CA GLU A 31 9.26 3.25 -20.39
C GLU A 31 8.36 2.50 -19.40
N TRP A 32 7.11 2.23 -19.78
CA TRP A 32 6.18 1.49 -18.91
C TRP A 32 6.68 0.07 -18.57
N THR A 33 7.54 -0.50 -19.42
CA THR A 33 8.21 -1.78 -19.16
C THR A 33 9.11 -1.75 -17.93
N ASP A 34 9.68 -0.60 -17.60
CA ASP A 34 10.54 -0.44 -16.43
C ASP A 34 9.72 -0.62 -15.15
N MET A 35 8.53 -0.03 -15.11
CA MET A 35 7.59 -0.19 -13.99
C MET A 35 7.17 -1.65 -13.77
N TYR A 36 6.97 -2.42 -14.84
CA TYR A 36 6.62 -3.84 -14.72
C TYR A 36 7.74 -4.68 -14.10
N SER A 37 9.00 -4.24 -14.24
CA SER A 37 10.14 -4.90 -13.61
C SER A 37 10.26 -4.63 -12.11
N GLU A 38 9.55 -3.62 -11.59
CA GLU A 38 9.48 -3.31 -10.15
C GLU A 38 8.41 -4.11 -9.39
N LEU A 39 7.55 -4.83 -10.13
CA LEU A 39 6.54 -5.73 -9.55
C LEU A 39 7.16 -7.11 -9.35
N ASP A 40 6.76 -7.77 -8.27
CA ASP A 40 7.28 -9.09 -7.94
C ASP A 40 6.60 -10.18 -8.78
N TRP A 41 5.34 -9.94 -9.16
CA TRP A 41 4.45 -10.89 -9.82
C TRP A 41 4.22 -12.16 -8.99
N LEU A 42 3.22 -12.96 -9.38
CA LEU A 42 3.05 -14.29 -8.81
C LEU A 42 3.96 -15.32 -9.50
N PRO A 43 4.38 -16.40 -8.82
CA PRO A 43 5.33 -17.39 -9.35
C PRO A 43 4.94 -18.01 -10.70
N ASP A 44 3.65 -18.22 -10.93
CA ASP A 44 3.12 -18.84 -12.17
C ASP A 44 2.72 -17.79 -13.23
N GLY A 45 3.08 -16.53 -13.02
CA GLY A 45 2.60 -15.39 -13.80
C GLY A 45 1.24 -14.89 -13.30
N GLY A 46 1.01 -13.59 -13.48
CA GLY A 46 -0.19 -12.90 -13.03
C GLY A 46 0.06 -11.96 -11.86
N LEU A 47 -0.90 -11.05 -11.64
CA LEU A 47 -0.79 -9.95 -10.70
C LEU A 47 -1.87 -10.09 -9.63
N ASN A 48 -1.47 -10.10 -8.36
CA ASN A 48 -2.38 -9.91 -7.24
C ASN A 48 -2.08 -8.57 -6.55
N LYS A 49 -3.06 -7.67 -6.53
CA LYS A 49 -2.87 -6.31 -6.00
C LYS A 49 -2.58 -6.29 -4.50
N ALA A 50 -3.16 -7.21 -3.72
CA ALA A 50 -2.88 -7.30 -2.29
C ALA A 50 -1.48 -7.85 -2.03
N TYR A 51 -1.02 -8.82 -2.82
CA TYR A 51 0.34 -9.34 -2.74
C TYR A 51 1.38 -8.23 -2.98
N GLU A 52 1.25 -7.47 -4.07
CA GLU A 52 2.17 -6.37 -4.40
C GLU A 52 2.15 -5.23 -3.38
N ALA A 53 0.99 -4.99 -2.75
CA ALA A 53 0.83 -3.91 -1.78
C ALA A 53 1.23 -4.30 -0.35
N ILE A 54 1.22 -5.59 -0.01
CA ILE A 54 1.38 -6.07 1.38
C ILE A 54 2.36 -7.22 1.45
N ASP A 55 2.02 -8.39 0.90
CA ASP A 55 2.74 -9.63 1.15
C ASP A 55 4.20 -9.59 0.71
N ARG A 56 4.48 -9.02 -0.47
CA ARG A 56 5.86 -8.93 -0.98
C ARG A 56 6.79 -8.16 -0.04
N HIS A 57 6.27 -7.17 0.67
CA HIS A 57 7.06 -6.42 1.63
C HIS A 57 7.46 -7.30 2.82
N VAL A 58 6.57 -8.18 3.28
CA VAL A 58 6.90 -9.19 4.30
C VAL A 58 7.94 -10.16 3.76
N ASP A 59 7.76 -10.63 2.53
CA ASP A 59 8.64 -11.62 1.90
C ASP A 59 10.05 -11.05 1.64
N HIS A 60 10.16 -9.74 1.41
CA HIS A 60 11.41 -8.98 1.34
C HIS A 60 12.00 -8.61 2.71
N GLY A 61 11.46 -9.15 3.81
CA GLY A 61 11.98 -8.92 5.16
C GLY A 61 11.60 -7.57 5.77
N HIS A 62 10.63 -6.87 5.21
CA HIS A 62 10.08 -5.62 5.76
C HIS A 62 8.83 -5.86 6.62
N GLY A 63 8.65 -7.07 7.14
CA GLY A 63 7.49 -7.45 7.95
C GLY A 63 7.24 -6.50 9.12
N ASP A 64 8.29 -6.09 9.84
CA ASP A 64 8.19 -5.21 11.01
C ASP A 64 8.01 -3.71 10.66
N LYS A 65 8.09 -3.35 9.38
CA LYS A 65 7.90 -1.96 8.95
C LYS A 65 6.43 -1.61 9.07
N VAL A 66 6.14 -0.43 9.64
CA VAL A 66 4.79 0.11 9.75
C VAL A 66 4.19 0.30 8.35
N ALA A 67 3.03 -0.32 8.12
CA ALA A 67 2.27 -0.26 6.89
C ALA A 67 1.05 0.67 7.02
N MET A 68 0.40 0.69 8.18
CA MET A 68 -0.76 1.53 8.45
C MET A 68 -0.71 2.08 9.88
N ILE A 69 -0.97 3.38 10.00
CA ILE A 69 -1.29 4.04 11.28
C ILE A 69 -2.75 4.45 11.17
N TRP A 70 -3.59 3.89 12.04
CA TRP A 70 -4.97 4.29 12.17
C TRP A 70 -5.10 5.25 13.34
N ALA A 71 -5.74 6.40 13.10
CA ALA A 71 -6.01 7.41 14.11
C ALA A 71 -7.52 7.55 14.30
N GLY A 72 -7.99 7.19 15.48
CA GLY A 72 -9.38 7.25 15.90
C GLY A 72 -9.82 8.67 16.25
N LYS A 73 -11.14 8.86 16.26
CA LYS A 73 -11.75 10.18 16.48
C LYS A 73 -11.54 10.70 17.90
N ASN A 74 -11.37 9.82 18.89
CA ASN A 74 -11.18 10.19 20.29
C ASN A 74 -9.70 10.12 20.71
N GLY A 75 -8.77 10.13 19.74
CA GLY A 75 -7.34 10.05 19.99
C GLY A 75 -6.82 8.63 20.16
N GLU A 76 -7.61 7.62 19.81
CA GLU A 76 -7.11 6.25 19.69
C GLU A 76 -6.07 6.16 18.58
N GLU A 77 -5.07 5.30 18.76
CA GLU A 77 -4.06 5.04 17.74
C GLU A 77 -3.81 3.54 17.69
N GLU A 78 -3.80 3.00 16.49
CA GLU A 78 -3.41 1.61 16.23
C GLU A 78 -2.36 1.59 15.12
N ILE A 79 -1.31 0.81 15.32
CA ILE A 79 -0.19 0.70 14.39
C ILE A 79 -0.13 -0.74 13.89
N TYR A 80 -0.14 -0.89 12.58
CA TYR A 80 -0.09 -2.17 11.90
C TYR A 80 1.16 -2.26 11.04
N THR A 81 1.98 -3.26 11.30
CA THR A 81 3.13 -3.60 10.46
C THR A 81 2.68 -4.32 9.18
N PHE A 82 3.57 -4.51 8.21
CA PHE A 82 3.25 -5.33 7.03
C PHE A 82 2.89 -6.77 7.42
N SER A 83 3.54 -7.33 8.45
CA SER A 83 3.19 -8.64 9.00
C SER A 83 1.77 -8.67 9.57
N ASP A 84 1.35 -7.63 10.30
CA ASP A 84 -0.01 -7.54 10.83
C ASP A 84 -1.04 -7.41 9.71
N MET A 85 -0.78 -6.54 8.73
CA MET A 85 -1.64 -6.37 7.56
C MET A 85 -1.78 -7.68 6.77
N LYS A 86 -0.68 -8.40 6.53
CA LYS A 86 -0.70 -9.72 5.87
C LYS A 86 -1.56 -10.70 6.65
N ALA A 87 -1.41 -10.77 7.97
CA ALA A 87 -2.19 -11.67 8.81
C ALA A 87 -3.70 -11.35 8.78
N GLN A 88 -4.09 -10.07 8.90
CA GLN A 88 -5.51 -9.68 8.93
C GLN A 88 -6.18 -9.83 7.56
N THR A 89 -5.48 -9.47 6.48
CA THR A 89 -6.02 -9.63 5.11
C THR A 89 -6.13 -11.10 4.70
N ASN A 90 -5.18 -11.96 5.11
CA ASN A 90 -5.27 -13.40 4.93
C ASN A 90 -6.48 -13.98 5.68
N LYS A 91 -6.71 -13.56 6.93
CA LYS A 91 -7.88 -14.00 7.71
C LYS A 91 -9.19 -13.66 7.00
N TRP A 92 -9.32 -12.43 6.51
CA TRP A 92 -10.51 -12.05 5.75
C TRP A 92 -10.66 -12.88 4.48
N ALA A 93 -9.58 -13.07 3.72
CA ALA A 93 -9.62 -13.83 2.46
C ALA A 93 -10.07 -15.28 2.68
N ASN A 94 -9.56 -15.92 3.74
CA ASN A 94 -9.98 -17.27 4.12
C ASN A 94 -11.48 -17.32 4.45
N VAL A 95 -11.98 -16.38 5.28
CA VAL A 95 -13.42 -16.31 5.62
C VAL A 95 -14.26 -16.10 4.36
N ALA A 96 -13.82 -15.21 3.46
CA ALA A 96 -14.53 -14.95 2.22
C ALA A 96 -14.62 -16.20 1.32
N THR A 97 -13.52 -16.94 1.18
CA THR A 97 -13.50 -18.22 0.46
C THR A 97 -14.40 -19.25 1.13
N GLU A 98 -14.42 -19.35 2.47
CA GLU A 98 -15.32 -20.25 3.21
C GLU A 98 -16.80 -19.89 3.01
N LEU A 99 -17.12 -18.61 2.84
CA LEU A 99 -18.46 -18.13 2.50
C LEU A 99 -18.84 -18.34 1.03
N GLY A 100 -17.91 -18.88 0.23
CA GLY A 100 -18.15 -19.22 -1.18
C GLY A 100 -17.88 -18.08 -2.16
N LEU A 101 -17.14 -17.04 -1.78
CA LEU A 101 -16.68 -16.06 -2.77
C LEU A 101 -15.69 -16.72 -3.73
N GLU A 102 -15.95 -16.49 -5.02
CA GLU A 102 -15.09 -16.92 -6.11
C GLU A 102 -14.43 -15.72 -6.79
N ARG A 103 -13.36 -16.00 -7.53
CA ARG A 103 -12.64 -14.97 -8.27
C ARG A 103 -13.58 -14.25 -9.25
N GLY A 104 -13.60 -12.93 -9.18
CA GLY A 104 -14.45 -12.08 -10.02
C GLY A 104 -15.82 -11.76 -9.44
N ASP A 105 -16.15 -12.30 -8.26
CA ASP A 105 -17.28 -11.84 -7.48
C ASP A 105 -17.09 -10.39 -7.03
N ARG A 106 -18.23 -9.72 -6.79
CA ARG A 106 -18.24 -8.30 -6.40
C ARG A 106 -18.56 -8.20 -4.93
N VAL A 107 -17.66 -7.58 -4.19
CA VAL A 107 -17.84 -7.29 -2.76
C VAL A 107 -18.14 -5.81 -2.59
N PHE A 108 -19.26 -5.52 -1.96
CA PHE A 108 -19.58 -4.17 -1.52
C PHE A 108 -19.24 -4.03 -0.03
N ILE A 109 -18.36 -3.09 0.31
CA ILE A 109 -17.95 -2.83 1.69
C ILE A 109 -18.61 -1.54 2.15
N PHE A 110 -19.41 -1.62 3.20
CA PHE A 110 -20.11 -0.48 3.79
C PHE A 110 -19.76 -0.37 5.27
N MET A 111 -18.70 0.38 5.55
CA MET A 111 -18.13 0.54 6.89
C MET A 111 -17.56 1.95 7.05
N ASP A 112 -17.42 2.39 8.30
CA ASP A 112 -16.61 3.57 8.64
C ASP A 112 -15.13 3.30 8.37
N ARG A 113 -14.29 4.36 8.47
CA ARG A 113 -12.83 4.29 8.30
C ARG A 113 -12.16 3.65 9.51
N LEU A 114 -12.43 2.37 9.73
CA LEU A 114 -11.81 1.51 10.74
C LEU A 114 -10.70 0.65 10.10
N PRO A 115 -9.74 0.10 10.87
CA PRO A 115 -8.72 -0.81 10.33
C PRO A 115 -9.32 -1.98 9.52
N GLU A 116 -10.44 -2.52 9.97
CA GLU A 116 -11.14 -3.65 9.34
C GLU A 116 -11.65 -3.34 7.94
N LEU A 117 -11.95 -2.07 7.62
CA LEU A 117 -12.28 -1.66 6.25
C LEU A 117 -11.13 -2.02 5.30
N TYR A 118 -9.89 -1.75 5.72
CA TYR A 118 -8.71 -2.02 4.91
C TYR A 118 -8.36 -3.51 4.89
N PHE A 119 -8.56 -4.22 6.01
CA PHE A 119 -8.40 -5.68 6.04
C PHE A 119 -9.37 -6.36 5.07
N ALA A 120 -10.63 -5.92 5.05
CA ALA A 120 -11.65 -6.43 4.14
C ALA A 120 -11.36 -6.08 2.69
N PHE A 121 -10.96 -4.83 2.42
CA PHE A 121 -10.64 -4.38 1.06
C PHE A 121 -9.46 -5.15 0.47
N PHE A 122 -8.32 -5.19 1.15
CA PHE A 122 -7.14 -5.91 0.67
C PHE A 122 -7.34 -7.43 0.73
N GLY A 123 -8.08 -7.94 1.71
CA GLY A 123 -8.50 -9.35 1.74
C GLY A 123 -9.34 -9.72 0.51
N THR A 124 -10.24 -8.84 0.06
CA THR A 124 -11.04 -9.04 -1.17
C THR A 124 -10.14 -9.15 -2.38
N LEU A 125 -9.21 -8.21 -2.53
CA LEU A 125 -8.25 -8.22 -3.64
C LEU A 125 -7.33 -9.45 -3.61
N LYS A 126 -7.08 -10.01 -2.42
CA LYS A 126 -6.33 -11.25 -2.24
C LYS A 126 -7.11 -12.47 -2.72
N ALA A 127 -8.41 -12.53 -2.42
CA ALA A 127 -9.29 -13.65 -2.78
C ALA A 127 -9.58 -13.75 -4.29
N GLY A 128 -9.51 -12.64 -5.03
CA GLY A 128 -9.50 -12.64 -6.51
C GLY A 128 -10.53 -11.76 -7.17
#